data_AF-A0A8J2KI41-F1
#
_entry.id   AF-A0A8J2KI41-F1
#
_cell.length_a   1.000
_cell.length_b   1.000
_cell.length_c   1.000
_cell.angle_alpha   90.00
_cell.angle_beta   90.00
_cell.angle_gamma   90.00
#
_symmetry.space_group_name_H-M   'P 1'
#
loop_
_entity.id
_entity.type
_entity.pdbx_description
1 polymer ?
#
loop_
_entity_poly.entity_id
_entity_poly.type
_entity_poly.pdbx_seq_one_letter_code
_entity_poly.pdbx_strand_id
1 'polypeptide(L)'
;MSKWFNRIGMDIIRERNPDLEEIEEAASENIESSAEMESLNKSQIQRLISQQSDRIGFREFQGKSAVWTRFKRIVVDGNLEVNFVQCNNCRRYCTLDIEYYAASIFDPAYRKLKFLDTETKNSAILEIENSIFDILLLFGKEFDGSAHISERIIENSNLIRKYHNEVHICIDQEFYTPFEIISKIFYQLRRLASIPEVVSINATVVYPFNYDEQVLEELKISFTKTLNIKVVGFLNRDIAIAYNHFNQNRVEIKSRTILTVHCNSRVLAFSLFQISQDPHQLEIVWTAQSLIHGIYDGFRDALLKFCVNKFRQYFQEDLQEHDLKKPVPLRCWRVKKLENLRKQNAGT
;
A
#
# COMPACT_ATOMS: atom_id res chain seq x y z
N MET A 1 -3.79 35.11 -0.97
CA MET A 1 -2.42 34.66 -1.26
C MET A 1 -2.36 33.29 -1.97
N SER A 2 -3.46 32.77 -2.55
CA SER A 2 -3.51 31.43 -3.19
C SER A 2 -3.29 31.41 -4.71
N LYS A 3 -3.21 32.56 -5.40
CA LYS A 3 -3.12 32.62 -6.87
C LYS A 3 -1.72 32.40 -7.44
N TRP A 4 -0.67 32.39 -6.61
CA TRP A 4 0.72 32.33 -7.07
C TRP A 4 1.29 30.91 -7.22
N PHE A 5 0.81 29.95 -6.42
CA PHE A 5 1.37 28.59 -6.39
C PHE A 5 1.01 27.72 -7.61
N ASN A 6 -0.13 27.96 -8.27
CA ASN A 6 -0.56 27.13 -9.41
C ASN A 6 0.19 27.42 -10.72
N ARG A 7 0.90 28.56 -10.83
CA ARG A 7 1.58 28.95 -12.08
C ARG A 7 2.98 28.34 -12.21
N ILE A 8 3.70 28.21 -11.09
CA ILE A 8 5.12 27.80 -11.09
C ILE A 8 5.30 26.30 -11.38
N GLY A 9 4.36 25.44 -10.98
CA GLY A 9 4.46 23.99 -11.20
C GLY A 9 4.35 23.57 -12.68
N MET A 10 3.67 24.36 -13.51
CA MET A 10 3.41 24.02 -14.93
C MET A 10 4.47 24.61 -15.86
N ASP A 11 5.00 25.80 -15.56
CA ASP A 11 6.00 26.47 -16.41
C ASP A 11 7.40 25.80 -16.29
N ILE A 12 7.74 25.20 -15.14
CA ILE A 12 9.03 24.50 -14.92
C ILE A 12 9.19 23.23 -15.77
N ILE A 13 8.09 22.61 -16.21
CA ILE A 13 8.13 21.41 -17.06
C ILE A 13 8.47 21.77 -18.52
N ARG A 14 8.24 23.02 -18.95
CA ARG A 14 8.39 23.43 -20.36
C ARG A 14 9.74 24.01 -20.75
N GLU A 15 10.50 24.61 -19.83
CA GLU A 15 11.65 25.44 -20.22
C GLU A 15 13.02 24.71 -20.26
N ARG A 16 13.12 23.39 -20.02
CA ARG A 16 14.43 22.80 -19.68
C ARG A 16 14.99 21.60 -20.45
N ASN A 17 14.51 21.22 -21.63
CA ASN A 17 15.28 20.30 -22.50
C ASN A 17 14.83 20.33 -23.98
N PRO A 18 15.38 21.23 -24.81
CA PRO A 18 15.25 21.16 -26.27
C PRO A 18 16.16 20.10 -26.91
N ASP A 19 17.12 19.52 -26.18
CA ASP A 19 18.16 18.64 -26.73
C ASP A 19 17.88 17.13 -26.58
N LEU A 20 16.65 16.73 -26.21
CA LEU A 20 16.29 15.31 -26.03
C LEU A 20 16.01 14.59 -27.36
N GLU A 21 15.60 15.29 -28.42
CA GLU A 21 15.32 14.68 -29.72
C GLU A 21 16.61 14.27 -30.48
N GLU A 22 17.72 14.99 -30.31
CA GLU A 22 19.00 14.65 -30.98
C GLU A 22 19.77 13.50 -30.30
N ILE A 23 19.48 13.20 -29.02
CA ILE A 23 20.13 12.09 -28.29
C ILE A 23 19.41 10.75 -28.57
N GLU A 24 18.13 10.76 -28.94
CA GLU A 24 17.38 9.54 -29.25
C GLU A 24 17.76 8.93 -30.62
N GLU A 25 18.15 9.74 -31.62
CA GLU A 25 18.58 9.21 -32.92
C GLU A 25 19.96 8.52 -32.84
N ALA A 26 20.92 9.04 -32.07
CA ALA A 26 22.27 8.48 -31.99
C ALA A 26 22.38 7.16 -31.19
N ALA A 27 21.40 6.85 -30.32
CA ALA A 27 21.39 5.62 -29.53
C ALA A 27 20.75 4.41 -30.25
N SER A 28 20.13 4.64 -31.42
CA SER A 28 19.30 3.65 -32.10
C SER A 28 20.06 2.72 -33.08
N GLU A 29 21.30 3.04 -33.47
CA GLU A 29 22.00 2.32 -34.54
C GLU A 29 23.06 1.30 -34.08
N ASN A 30 23.18 0.98 -32.79
CA ASN A 30 24.26 0.07 -32.31
C ASN A 30 23.83 -1.03 -31.32
N ILE A 31 22.53 -1.37 -31.25
CA ILE A 31 22.00 -2.47 -30.41
C ILE A 31 21.20 -3.48 -31.25
N GLU A 32 21.68 -3.80 -32.45
CA GLU A 32 21.15 -4.92 -33.24
C GLU A 32 22.11 -6.12 -33.17
N SER A 33 21.88 -7.01 -32.20
CA SER A 33 22.11 -8.48 -32.35
C SER A 33 22.05 -9.30 -31.05
N SER A 34 21.64 -8.75 -29.89
CA SER A 34 21.41 -9.60 -28.69
C SER A 34 20.33 -9.15 -27.70
N ALA A 35 19.53 -8.12 -28.00
CA ALA A 35 18.67 -7.44 -27.03
C ALA A 35 17.15 -7.64 -27.21
N GLU A 36 16.69 -8.68 -27.91
CA GLU A 36 15.26 -8.99 -28.05
C GLU A 36 14.91 -10.38 -27.49
N MET A 37 15.11 -10.57 -26.18
CA MET A 37 14.12 -11.33 -25.42
C MET A 37 13.13 -10.33 -24.85
N GLU A 38 12.21 -9.86 -25.69
CA GLU A 38 11.10 -9.02 -25.26
C GLU A 38 10.43 -9.66 -24.04
N SER A 39 10.45 -8.95 -22.91
CA SER A 39 9.80 -9.39 -21.69
C SER A 39 8.30 -9.53 -21.96
N LEU A 40 7.79 -10.76 -22.02
CA LEU A 40 6.37 -11.00 -22.22
C LEU A 40 5.56 -10.32 -21.13
N ASN A 41 4.58 -9.51 -21.52
CA ASN A 41 3.70 -8.85 -20.58
C ASN A 41 2.69 -9.84 -19.95
N LYS A 42 2.05 -9.42 -18.85
CA LYS A 42 1.12 -10.25 -18.06
C LYS A 42 -0.01 -10.87 -18.91
N SER A 43 -0.54 -10.11 -19.88
CA SER A 43 -1.63 -10.57 -20.75
C SER A 43 -1.17 -11.65 -21.74
N GLN A 44 0.04 -11.52 -22.28
CA GLN A 44 0.63 -12.50 -23.18
C GLN A 44 0.89 -13.83 -22.46
N ILE A 45 1.45 -13.77 -21.24
CA ILE A 45 1.68 -14.97 -20.41
C ILE A 45 0.36 -15.66 -20.08
N GLN A 46 -0.67 -14.89 -19.72
CA GLN A 46 -1.99 -15.44 -19.40
C GLN A 46 -2.66 -16.10 -20.61
N ARG A 47 -2.43 -15.55 -21.82
CA ARG A 47 -2.84 -16.17 -23.09
C ARG A 47 -2.09 -17.48 -23.33
N LEU A 48 -0.76 -17.52 -23.16
CA LEU A 48 0.04 -18.74 -23.31
C LEU A 48 -0.42 -19.84 -22.34
N ILE A 49 -0.71 -19.50 -21.09
CA ILE A 49 -1.25 -20.42 -20.08
C ILE A 49 -2.63 -20.95 -20.51
N SER A 50 -3.52 -20.07 -20.95
CA SER A 50 -4.89 -20.44 -21.33
C SER A 50 -4.91 -21.33 -22.58
N GLN A 51 -3.97 -21.12 -23.49
CA GLN A 51 -3.79 -21.91 -24.70
C GLN A 51 -3.01 -23.22 -24.46
N GLN A 52 -2.56 -23.47 -23.21
CA GLN A 52 -1.69 -24.61 -22.87
C GLN A 52 -0.48 -24.71 -23.80
N SER A 53 0.15 -23.57 -24.08
CA SER A 53 1.29 -23.52 -25.02
C SER A 53 2.46 -24.36 -24.53
N ASP A 54 3.13 -25.06 -25.46
CA ASP A 54 4.36 -25.84 -25.21
C ASP A 54 5.53 -24.98 -24.70
N ARG A 55 5.44 -23.66 -24.87
CA ARG A 55 6.39 -22.70 -24.31
C ARG A 55 6.35 -22.64 -22.78
N ILE A 56 5.26 -23.10 -22.16
CA ILE A 56 5.08 -23.07 -20.70
C ILE A 56 5.74 -24.29 -20.06
N GLY A 57 6.80 -24.05 -19.30
CA GLY A 57 7.44 -25.02 -18.42
C GLY A 57 7.12 -24.76 -16.94
N PHE A 58 7.48 -25.74 -16.09
CA PHE A 58 7.29 -25.65 -14.64
C PHE A 58 8.59 -26.00 -13.92
N ARG A 59 9.00 -25.15 -12.98
CA ARG A 59 10.13 -25.43 -12.06
C ARG A 59 9.64 -25.48 -10.62
N GLU A 60 10.22 -26.39 -9.83
CA GLU A 60 9.94 -26.45 -8.40
C GLU A 60 10.62 -25.29 -7.66
N PHE A 61 10.00 -24.80 -6.59
CA PHE A 61 10.62 -23.80 -5.74
C PHE A 61 11.76 -24.41 -4.92
N GLN A 62 12.98 -23.88 -5.08
CA GLN A 62 14.15 -24.26 -4.27
C GLN A 62 14.23 -23.49 -2.94
N GLY A 63 13.14 -23.48 -2.16
CA GLY A 63 13.05 -22.72 -0.91
C GLY A 63 12.63 -23.59 0.29
N LYS A 64 13.03 -23.18 1.50
CA LYS A 64 12.66 -23.88 2.76
C LYS A 64 11.19 -23.66 3.19
N SER A 65 10.45 -22.78 2.51
CA SER A 65 9.07 -22.48 2.88
C SER A 65 8.12 -23.60 2.48
N ALA A 66 7.45 -24.19 3.47
CA ALA A 66 6.41 -25.20 3.25
C ALA A 66 5.25 -24.70 2.38
N VAL A 67 4.99 -23.39 2.34
CA VAL A 67 3.96 -22.81 1.45
C VAL A 67 4.40 -22.92 -0.01
N TRP A 68 5.63 -22.51 -0.32
CA TRP A 68 6.14 -22.48 -1.70
C TRP A 68 6.31 -23.87 -2.32
N THR A 69 6.55 -24.91 -1.50
CA THR A 69 6.56 -26.31 -1.98
C THR A 69 5.21 -26.78 -2.57
N ARG A 70 4.11 -26.07 -2.30
CA ARG A 70 2.79 -26.37 -2.86
C ARG A 70 2.54 -25.70 -4.21
N PHE A 71 3.53 -24.98 -4.73
CA PHE A 71 3.45 -24.28 -6.00
C PHE A 71 4.62 -24.69 -6.90
N LYS A 72 4.44 -24.51 -8.20
CA LYS A 72 5.49 -24.55 -9.21
C LYS A 72 5.62 -23.18 -9.85
N ARG A 73 6.85 -22.70 -10.05
CA ARG A 73 7.14 -21.52 -10.85
C ARG A 73 6.84 -21.82 -12.30
N ILE A 74 6.22 -20.86 -12.97
CA ILE A 74 6.05 -20.93 -14.42
C ILE A 74 7.28 -20.34 -15.07
N VAL A 75 7.82 -21.07 -16.05
CA VAL A 75 8.89 -20.59 -16.92
C VAL A 75 8.40 -20.58 -18.36
N VAL A 76 8.82 -19.60 -19.15
CA VAL A 76 8.52 -19.52 -20.57
C VAL A 76 9.80 -19.80 -21.36
N ASP A 77 9.70 -20.61 -22.41
CA ASP A 77 10.81 -20.99 -23.28
C ASP A 77 11.99 -21.62 -22.50
N GLY A 78 11.66 -22.40 -21.48
CA GLY A 78 12.61 -23.15 -20.66
C GLY A 78 13.38 -22.33 -19.62
N ASN A 79 13.58 -21.02 -19.83
CA ASN A 79 14.50 -20.21 -19.03
C ASN A 79 13.91 -18.91 -18.44
N LEU A 80 12.85 -18.34 -19.03
CA LEU A 80 12.29 -17.07 -18.56
C LEU A 80 11.33 -17.30 -17.39
N GLU A 81 11.77 -17.04 -16.17
CA GLU A 81 10.87 -17.08 -15.01
C GLU A 81 9.90 -15.88 -15.04
N VAL A 82 8.61 -16.17 -14.92
CA VAL A 82 7.57 -15.15 -14.93
C VAL A 82 6.89 -15.06 -13.56
N ASN A 83 6.23 -13.93 -13.28
CA ASN A 83 5.50 -13.69 -12.03
C ASN A 83 4.15 -14.47 -11.97
N PHE A 84 4.15 -15.73 -12.37
CA PHE A 84 3.03 -16.65 -12.26
C PHE A 84 3.48 -17.96 -11.61
N VAL A 85 2.59 -18.56 -10.82
CA VAL A 85 2.76 -19.88 -10.21
C VAL A 85 1.56 -20.75 -10.46
N GLN A 86 1.76 -22.06 -10.46
CA GLN A 86 0.68 -23.04 -10.50
C GLN A 86 0.62 -23.79 -9.16
N CYS A 87 -0.57 -23.93 -8.59
CA CYS A 87 -0.76 -24.77 -7.41
C CYS A 87 -0.62 -26.27 -7.76
N ASN A 88 0.21 -27.00 -7.03
CA ASN A 88 0.45 -28.43 -7.25
C ASN A 88 -0.80 -29.29 -7.03
N ASN A 89 -1.72 -28.86 -6.17
CA ASN A 89 -2.93 -29.62 -5.84
C ASN A 89 -4.08 -29.35 -6.81
N CYS A 90 -4.47 -28.08 -6.95
CA CYS A 90 -5.66 -27.70 -7.74
C CYS A 90 -5.35 -27.28 -9.18
N ARG A 91 -4.06 -27.22 -9.57
CA ARG A 91 -3.56 -26.79 -10.89
C ARG A 91 -3.97 -25.39 -11.34
N ARG A 92 -4.54 -24.57 -10.44
CA ARG A 92 -4.88 -23.16 -10.71
C ARG A 92 -3.63 -22.30 -10.76
N TYR A 93 -3.66 -21.30 -11.62
CA TYR A 93 -2.60 -20.32 -11.82
C TYR A 93 -2.85 -19.09 -10.94
N CYS A 94 -1.79 -18.55 -10.34
CA CYS A 94 -1.82 -17.33 -9.52
C CYS A 94 -0.68 -16.41 -9.94
N THR A 95 -0.85 -15.11 -9.80
CA THR A 95 0.23 -14.14 -10.03
C THR A 95 1.02 -13.94 -8.74
N LEU A 96 2.35 -13.99 -8.86
CA LEU A 96 3.29 -13.52 -7.84
C LEU A 96 3.34 -12.00 -7.94
N ASP A 97 2.23 -11.32 -7.66
CA ASP A 97 2.28 -9.88 -7.52
C ASP A 97 2.97 -9.60 -6.17
N ILE A 98 4.27 -9.30 -6.19
CA ILE A 98 5.02 -8.86 -5.00
C ILE A 98 4.41 -7.57 -4.43
N GLU A 99 3.80 -6.75 -5.30
CA GLU A 99 2.97 -5.61 -4.91
C GLU A 99 1.74 -6.03 -4.09
N TYR A 100 1.20 -7.24 -4.33
CA TYR A 100 0.13 -7.83 -3.53
C TYR A 100 0.65 -8.37 -2.20
N TYR A 101 1.91 -8.79 -2.14
CA TYR A 101 2.57 -9.15 -0.88
C TYR A 101 2.78 -7.90 -0.01
N ALA A 102 3.22 -6.78 -0.62
CA ALA A 102 3.25 -5.48 0.04
C ALA A 102 1.83 -5.03 0.45
N ALA A 103 0.85 -5.07 -0.44
CA ALA A 103 -0.54 -4.73 -0.12
C ALA A 103 -1.18 -5.67 0.93
N SER A 104 -0.74 -6.94 1.02
CA SER A 104 -1.19 -7.88 2.06
C SER A 104 -0.61 -7.61 3.44
N ILE A 105 0.49 -6.84 3.52
CA ILE A 105 0.99 -6.24 4.76
C ILE A 105 0.13 -5.02 5.16
N PHE A 106 -0.52 -4.35 4.19
CA PHE A 106 -1.24 -3.09 4.40
C PHE A 106 -2.79 -3.19 4.44
N ASP A 107 -3.42 -4.32 4.08
CA ASP A 107 -4.88 -4.50 4.04
C ASP A 107 -5.42 -5.53 5.08
N PRO A 108 -6.31 -5.13 6.02
CA PRO A 108 -6.94 -6.02 7.00
C PRO A 108 -7.75 -7.20 6.45
N ALA A 109 -8.19 -7.18 5.19
CA ALA A 109 -8.94 -8.27 4.56
C ALA A 109 -8.12 -9.58 4.48
N TYR A 110 -6.78 -9.49 4.57
CA TYR A 110 -5.87 -10.64 4.57
C TYR A 110 -5.65 -11.30 5.95
N ARG A 111 -6.31 -10.83 7.03
CA ARG A 111 -6.38 -11.53 8.34
C ARG A 111 -6.99 -12.93 8.28
N LYS A 112 -7.54 -13.35 7.14
CA LYS A 112 -8.00 -14.74 6.90
C LYS A 112 -6.88 -15.70 6.49
N LEU A 113 -5.63 -15.24 6.34
CA LEU A 113 -4.48 -16.14 6.29
C LEU A 113 -4.35 -16.86 7.63
N LYS A 114 -4.68 -18.16 7.63
CA LYS A 114 -4.38 -19.03 8.76
C LYS A 114 -2.86 -19.20 8.84
N PHE A 115 -2.22 -18.49 9.75
CA PHE A 115 -0.85 -18.81 10.15
C PHE A 115 -0.83 -20.23 10.71
N LEU A 116 -0.07 -21.10 10.06
CA LEU A 116 -0.10 -22.55 10.28
C LEU A 116 0.82 -22.99 11.44
N ASP A 117 1.79 -22.17 11.83
CA ASP A 117 2.66 -22.44 12.97
C ASP A 117 2.79 -21.23 13.91
N THR A 118 3.09 -21.55 15.17
CA THR A 118 3.18 -20.59 16.28
C THR A 118 4.34 -19.61 16.10
N GLU A 119 5.40 -20.01 15.39
CA GLU A 119 6.61 -19.23 15.20
C GLU A 119 6.35 -18.09 14.22
N THR A 120 5.77 -18.38 13.06
CA THR A 120 5.32 -17.39 12.07
C THR A 120 4.23 -16.48 12.64
N LYS A 121 3.34 -17.02 13.48
CA LYS A 121 2.35 -16.20 14.20
C LYS A 121 3.03 -15.25 15.19
N ASN A 122 4.02 -15.72 15.94
CA ASN A 122 4.72 -14.89 16.91
C ASN A 122 5.62 -13.85 16.22
N SER A 123 6.30 -14.21 15.12
CA SER A 123 7.03 -13.25 14.27
C SER A 123 6.10 -12.22 13.67
N ALA A 124 4.93 -12.59 13.16
CA ALA A 124 3.95 -11.64 12.64
C ALA A 124 3.34 -10.76 13.73
N ILE A 125 3.12 -11.28 14.96
CA ILE A 125 2.65 -10.49 16.11
C ILE A 125 3.74 -9.51 16.56
N LEU A 126 4.98 -9.96 16.68
CA LEU A 126 6.15 -9.11 16.98
C LEU A 126 6.39 -8.07 15.88
N GLU A 127 6.21 -8.43 14.61
CA GLU A 127 6.27 -7.50 13.48
C GLU A 127 5.11 -6.49 13.52
N ILE A 128 3.91 -6.88 13.95
CA ILE A 128 2.77 -5.96 14.13
C ILE A 128 3.00 -5.02 15.32
N GLU A 129 3.57 -5.50 16.43
CA GLU A 129 3.95 -4.67 17.58
C GLU A 129 5.06 -3.66 17.23
N ASN A 130 5.92 -4.00 16.26
CA ASN A 130 6.96 -3.12 15.71
C ASN A 130 6.54 -2.41 14.41
N SER A 131 5.31 -2.61 13.93
CA SER A 131 4.83 -2.00 12.69
C SER A 131 4.40 -0.57 12.93
N ILE A 132 5.08 0.35 12.28
CA ILE A 132 4.78 1.78 12.39
C ILE A 132 3.77 2.13 11.31
N PHE A 133 2.51 2.28 11.73
CA PHE A 133 1.46 2.84 10.89
C PHE A 133 1.42 4.36 11.04
N ASP A 134 0.84 5.03 10.04
CA ASP A 134 0.49 6.45 10.12
C ASP A 134 1.67 7.44 10.30
N ILE A 135 2.88 7.08 9.87
CA ILE A 135 4.08 7.94 9.93
C ILE A 135 3.84 9.32 9.31
N LEU A 136 3.05 9.36 8.23
CA LEU A 136 2.68 10.60 7.53
C LEU A 136 1.93 11.61 8.43
N LEU A 137 1.28 11.15 9.51
CA LEU A 137 0.60 12.02 10.47
C LEU A 137 1.56 12.69 11.46
N LEU A 138 2.79 12.19 11.56
CA LEU A 138 3.81 12.68 12.49
C LEU A 138 4.64 13.84 11.92
N PHE A 139 4.52 14.11 10.62
CA PHE A 139 5.27 15.19 9.99
C PHE A 139 4.89 16.57 10.54
N GLY A 140 5.90 17.38 10.86
CA GLY A 140 5.74 18.73 11.38
C GLY A 140 5.03 18.82 12.73
N LYS A 141 4.87 17.69 13.44
CA LYS A 141 4.25 17.67 14.76
C LYS A 141 5.33 17.82 15.82
N GLU A 142 5.20 18.85 16.65
CA GLU A 142 5.96 18.94 17.88
C GLU A 142 5.50 17.85 18.86
N PHE A 143 6.43 17.28 19.61
CA PHE A 143 6.07 16.40 20.71
C PHE A 143 5.66 17.26 21.92
N ASP A 144 4.39 17.64 21.95
CA ASP A 144 3.77 18.43 23.02
C ASP A 144 3.23 17.56 24.18
N GLY A 145 3.27 16.24 24.04
CA GLY A 145 2.72 15.29 25.01
C GLY A 145 1.19 15.31 25.08
N SER A 146 0.51 16.05 24.20
CA SER A 146 -0.94 16.07 24.12
C SER A 146 -1.45 14.84 23.36
N ALA A 147 -2.58 14.29 23.81
CA ALA A 147 -3.20 13.07 23.27
C ALA A 147 -3.70 13.20 21.81
N HIS A 148 -3.40 14.31 21.13
CA HIS A 148 -3.78 14.55 19.74
C HIS A 148 -2.89 13.83 18.73
N ILE A 149 -1.65 13.46 19.10
CA ILE A 149 -0.95 12.36 18.42
C ILE A 149 -1.70 11.09 18.83
N SER A 150 -2.65 10.69 17.98
CA SER A 150 -3.76 9.77 18.28
C SER A 150 -3.48 8.74 19.38
N GLU A 151 -4.45 8.48 20.26
CA GLU A 151 -4.38 7.45 21.32
C GLU A 151 -3.78 6.11 20.86
N ARG A 152 -3.85 5.75 19.57
CA ARG A 152 -3.20 4.57 18.98
C ARG A 152 -1.69 4.67 18.77
N ILE A 153 -1.17 5.85 18.44
CA ILE A 153 0.28 6.07 18.42
C ILE A 153 0.83 5.90 19.85
N ILE A 154 0.01 6.24 20.86
CA ILE A 154 0.29 6.00 22.28
C ILE A 154 0.16 4.51 22.65
N GLU A 155 -0.72 3.73 22.00
CA GLU A 155 -0.75 2.26 22.18
C GLU A 155 0.59 1.62 21.74
N ASN A 156 1.30 2.24 20.78
CA ASN A 156 2.68 1.91 20.40
C ASN A 156 3.73 2.86 21.04
N SER A 157 3.43 3.48 22.18
CA SER A 157 4.26 4.51 22.85
C SER A 157 5.69 4.08 23.19
N ASN A 158 6.00 2.77 23.15
CA ASN A 158 7.37 2.30 23.30
C ASN A 158 8.25 2.68 22.10
N LEU A 159 7.67 2.79 20.92
CA LEU A 159 8.37 3.19 19.70
C LEU A 159 8.48 4.71 19.63
N ILE A 160 7.47 5.48 20.05
CA ILE A 160 7.51 6.94 19.87
C ILE A 160 8.26 7.59 21.05
N ARG A 161 9.28 8.38 20.75
CA ARG A 161 10.11 9.06 21.75
C ARG A 161 10.29 10.52 21.38
N LYS A 162 10.31 11.38 22.40
CA LYS A 162 10.72 12.77 22.25
C LYS A 162 12.25 12.83 22.23
N TYR A 163 12.82 13.38 21.18
CA TYR A 163 14.26 13.68 21.11
C TYR A 163 14.43 15.07 20.49
N HIS A 164 15.10 15.98 21.19
CA HIS A 164 15.25 17.40 20.80
C HIS A 164 13.94 18.11 20.41
N ASN A 165 12.86 17.89 21.18
CA ASN A 165 11.50 18.41 20.90
C ASN A 165 10.79 17.86 19.67
N GLU A 166 11.43 16.96 18.93
CA GLU A 166 10.85 16.33 17.76
C GLU A 166 10.34 14.93 18.08
N VAL A 167 9.35 14.49 17.29
CA VAL A 167 8.84 13.12 17.32
C VAL A 167 9.86 12.22 16.64
N HIS A 168 10.39 11.26 17.39
CA HIS A 168 11.23 10.18 16.87
C HIS A 168 10.55 8.84 17.07
N ILE A 169 10.93 7.87 16.24
CA ILE A 169 10.45 6.51 16.27
C ILE A 169 11.65 5.59 16.52
N CYS A 170 11.60 4.87 17.63
CA CYS A 170 12.61 3.95 18.12
C CYS A 170 12.30 2.56 17.60
N ILE A 171 13.17 2.02 16.74
CA ILE A 171 13.09 0.65 16.22
C ILE A 171 14.41 -0.02 16.60
N ASP A 172 14.37 -1.14 17.31
CA ASP A 172 15.56 -1.88 17.75
C ASP A 172 16.62 -1.01 18.44
N GLN A 173 16.18 -0.08 19.30
CA GLN A 173 17.02 0.90 20.03
C GLN A 173 17.63 2.01 19.18
N GLU A 174 17.38 2.04 17.87
CA GLU A 174 17.76 3.14 16.98
C GLU A 174 16.62 4.14 16.83
N PHE A 175 16.95 5.43 16.77
CA PHE A 175 15.96 6.50 16.65
C PHE A 175 15.91 7.00 15.21
N TYR A 176 14.69 7.11 14.69
CA TYR A 176 14.42 7.59 13.36
C TYR A 176 13.42 8.73 13.39
N THR A 177 13.67 9.77 12.63
CA THR A 177 12.64 10.75 12.28
C THR A 177 11.59 10.09 11.37
N PRO A 178 10.34 10.58 11.38
CA PRO A 178 9.33 10.17 10.40
C PRO A 178 9.84 10.24 8.94
N PHE A 179 10.66 11.25 8.63
CA PHE A 179 11.21 11.47 7.29
C PHE A 179 12.20 10.38 6.88
N GLU A 180 13.05 9.93 7.79
CA GLU A 180 13.98 8.83 7.53
C GLU A 180 13.26 7.52 7.26
N ILE A 181 12.19 7.22 8.00
CA ILE A 181 11.42 5.98 7.77
C ILE A 181 10.69 6.04 6.43
N ILE A 182 10.08 7.17 6.09
CA ILE A 182 9.43 7.34 4.78
C ILE A 182 10.48 7.24 3.66
N SER A 183 11.66 7.81 3.84
CA SER A 183 12.75 7.62 2.89
C SER A 183 13.10 6.14 2.71
N LYS A 184 13.24 5.37 3.80
CA LYS A 184 13.46 3.92 3.70
C LYS A 184 12.34 3.20 2.91
N ILE A 185 11.08 3.59 3.07
CA ILE A 185 9.95 3.04 2.30
C ILE A 185 10.10 3.37 0.81
N PHE A 186 10.37 4.63 0.45
CA PHE A 186 10.55 5.04 -0.94
C PHE A 186 11.79 4.40 -1.58
N TYR A 187 12.85 4.18 -0.82
CA TYR A 187 14.02 3.43 -1.28
C TYR A 187 13.63 2.00 -1.69
N GLN A 188 12.79 1.32 -0.91
CA GLN A 188 12.28 0.00 -1.31
C GLN A 188 11.38 0.08 -2.55
N LEU A 189 10.50 1.08 -2.66
CA LEU A 189 9.66 1.27 -3.86
C LEU A 189 10.52 1.50 -5.11
N ARG A 190 11.59 2.28 -4.99
CA ARG A 190 12.57 2.51 -6.06
C ARG A 190 13.22 1.20 -6.51
N ARG A 191 13.63 0.35 -5.55
CA ARG A 191 14.18 -0.98 -5.85
C ARG A 191 13.17 -1.89 -6.54
N LEU A 192 11.91 -1.87 -6.11
CA LEU A 192 10.83 -2.65 -6.74
C LEU A 192 10.56 -2.18 -8.19
N ALA A 193 10.66 -0.88 -8.45
CA ALA A 193 10.58 -0.31 -9.78
C ALA A 193 11.85 -0.54 -10.63
N SER A 194 12.85 -1.27 -10.12
CA SER A 194 14.13 -1.54 -10.78
C SER A 194 14.91 -0.28 -11.20
N ILE A 195 14.77 0.83 -10.46
CA ILE A 195 15.46 2.08 -10.79
C ILE A 195 16.83 2.13 -10.09
N PRO A 196 17.97 2.10 -10.81
CA PRO A 196 19.31 1.99 -10.21
C PRO A 196 19.64 3.21 -9.33
N GLU A 197 20.18 3.03 -8.13
CA GLU A 197 20.43 4.09 -7.13
C GLU A 197 21.22 5.32 -7.62
N VAL A 198 22.13 5.09 -8.56
CA VAL A 198 22.98 6.14 -9.15
C VAL A 198 22.22 7.15 -10.01
N VAL A 199 21.04 6.77 -10.52
CA VAL A 199 20.24 7.62 -11.40
C VAL A 199 19.52 8.67 -10.56
N SER A 200 19.77 9.96 -10.80
CA SER A 200 18.93 10.99 -10.17
C SER A 200 17.57 11.00 -10.85
N ILE A 201 16.49 10.97 -10.07
CA ILE A 201 15.13 10.96 -10.59
C ILE A 201 14.49 12.30 -10.29
N ASN A 202 13.95 12.97 -11.31
CA ASN A 202 13.06 14.10 -11.10
C ASN A 202 11.67 13.57 -10.75
N ALA A 203 11.10 13.98 -9.62
CA ALA A 203 9.80 13.51 -9.18
C ALA A 203 8.89 14.64 -8.70
N THR A 204 7.61 14.56 -9.06
CA THR A 204 6.54 15.31 -8.39
C THR A 204 5.99 14.44 -7.28
N VAL A 205 6.04 14.92 -6.04
CA VAL A 205 5.56 14.15 -4.89
C VAL A 205 4.10 14.50 -4.64
N VAL A 206 3.24 13.48 -4.66
CA VAL A 206 1.82 13.64 -4.34
C VAL A 206 1.61 13.50 -2.83
N TYR A 207 1.06 14.51 -2.18
CA TYR A 207 0.89 14.54 -0.73
C TYR A 207 -0.60 14.56 -0.32
N PRO A 208 -1.00 13.82 0.73
CA PRO A 208 -2.41 13.61 1.08
C PRO A 208 -3.04 14.67 2.00
N PHE A 209 -2.26 15.57 2.58
CA PHE A 209 -2.68 16.50 3.61
C PHE A 209 -2.38 17.93 3.23
N ASN A 210 -3.03 18.90 3.84
CA ASN A 210 -2.53 20.27 3.85
C ASN A 210 -1.29 20.36 4.76
N TYR A 211 -0.17 19.78 4.30
CA TYR A 211 1.14 20.04 4.88
C TYR A 211 1.50 21.50 4.68
N ASP A 212 2.06 22.11 5.72
CA ASP A 212 2.66 23.43 5.59
C ASP A 212 3.94 23.36 4.75
N GLU A 213 4.42 24.55 4.36
CA GLU A 213 5.59 24.70 3.50
C GLU A 213 6.86 24.13 4.14
N GLN A 214 6.98 24.18 5.47
CA GLN A 214 8.13 23.64 6.19
C GLN A 214 8.21 22.12 6.04
N VAL A 215 7.11 21.41 6.28
CA VAL A 215 7.04 19.95 6.11
C VAL A 215 7.36 19.54 4.68
N LEU A 216 6.88 20.29 3.68
CA LEU A 216 7.17 20.01 2.28
C LEU A 216 8.66 20.21 1.95
N GLU A 217 9.30 21.27 2.46
CA GLU A 217 10.73 21.47 2.21
C GLU A 217 11.58 20.41 2.94
N GLU A 218 11.23 20.01 4.15
CA GLU A 218 11.87 18.89 4.86
C GLU A 218 11.73 17.57 4.10
N LEU A 219 10.55 17.27 3.55
CA LEU A 219 10.32 16.11 2.68
C LEU A 219 11.25 16.15 1.46
N LYS A 220 11.35 17.30 0.81
CA LYS A 220 12.20 17.50 -0.38
C LYS A 220 13.68 17.33 -0.07
N ILE A 221 14.15 17.88 1.04
CA ILE A 221 15.53 17.71 1.52
C ILE A 221 15.79 16.23 1.81
N SER A 222 14.89 15.57 2.53
CA SER A 222 15.02 14.16 2.91
C SER A 222 15.08 13.25 1.68
N PHE A 223 14.22 13.47 0.68
CA PHE A 223 14.19 12.68 -0.55
C PHE A 223 15.43 12.93 -1.41
N THR A 224 15.89 14.17 -1.50
CA THR A 224 17.11 14.51 -2.25
C THR A 224 18.33 13.85 -1.61
N LYS A 225 18.48 13.98 -0.29
CA LYS A 225 19.64 13.48 0.45
C LYS A 225 19.67 11.95 0.54
N THR A 226 18.53 11.32 0.81
CA THR A 226 18.45 9.89 1.13
C THR A 226 18.20 9.03 -0.10
N LEU A 227 17.50 9.57 -1.10
CA LEU A 227 17.02 8.78 -2.23
C LEU A 227 17.60 9.21 -3.55
N ASN A 228 18.41 10.29 -3.60
CA ASN A 228 18.85 10.89 -4.86
C ASN A 228 17.64 11.20 -5.79
N ILE A 229 16.54 11.65 -5.18
CA ILE A 229 15.33 12.08 -5.89
C ILE A 229 15.27 13.60 -5.82
N LYS A 230 15.36 14.26 -6.96
CA LYS A 230 15.15 15.69 -7.08
C LYS A 230 13.65 15.96 -7.14
N VAL A 231 13.08 16.44 -6.04
CA VAL A 231 11.66 16.81 -6.00
C VAL A 231 11.46 18.10 -6.80
N VAL A 232 10.84 18.00 -7.97
CA VAL A 232 10.58 19.13 -8.88
C VAL A 232 9.31 19.91 -8.49
N GLY A 233 8.45 19.30 -7.69
CA GLY A 233 7.26 19.95 -7.17
C GLY A 233 6.45 19.03 -6.25
N PHE A 234 5.50 19.64 -5.56
CA PHE A 234 4.51 18.94 -4.76
C PHE A 234 3.13 19.13 -5.39
N LEU A 235 2.36 18.05 -5.42
CA LEU A 235 0.99 18.07 -5.93
C LEU A 235 0.05 17.56 -4.84
N ASN A 236 -0.92 18.38 -4.44
CA ASN A 236 -1.94 17.92 -3.51
C ASN A 236 -2.71 16.74 -4.15
N ARG A 237 -2.96 15.69 -3.37
CA ARG A 237 -3.60 14.48 -3.87
C ARG A 237 -4.97 14.73 -4.51
N ASP A 238 -5.79 15.59 -3.93
CA ASP A 238 -7.13 15.85 -4.44
C ASP A 238 -7.06 16.57 -5.80
N ILE A 239 -6.05 17.44 -5.97
CA ILE A 239 -5.73 18.05 -7.27
C ILE A 239 -5.33 16.96 -8.27
N ALA A 240 -4.42 16.05 -7.88
CA ALA A 240 -3.98 14.96 -8.75
C ALA A 240 -5.15 14.06 -9.20
N ILE A 241 -6.08 13.75 -8.28
CA ILE A 241 -7.28 12.97 -8.57
C ILE A 241 -8.19 13.73 -9.55
N ALA A 242 -8.47 15.02 -9.28
CA ALA A 242 -9.29 15.85 -10.15
C ALA A 242 -8.69 15.93 -11.57
N TYR A 243 -7.38 16.12 -11.66
CA TYR A 243 -6.64 16.20 -12.93
C TYR A 243 -6.67 14.87 -13.69
N ASN A 244 -6.44 13.74 -13.00
CA ASN A 244 -6.52 12.42 -13.63
C ASN A 244 -7.94 12.12 -14.15
N HIS A 245 -8.97 12.39 -13.33
CA HIS A 245 -10.36 12.21 -13.74
C HIS A 245 -10.69 13.07 -14.96
N PHE A 246 -10.17 14.28 -15.01
CA PHE A 246 -10.34 15.18 -16.13
C PHE A 246 -9.68 14.64 -17.41
N ASN A 247 -8.41 14.22 -17.33
CA ASN A 247 -7.64 13.73 -18.47
C ASN A 247 -8.19 12.44 -19.08
N GLN A 248 -8.81 11.59 -18.27
CA GLN A 248 -9.43 10.35 -18.74
C GLN A 248 -10.77 10.61 -19.47
N ASN A 249 -11.49 11.66 -19.09
CA ASN A 249 -12.81 11.97 -19.62
C ASN A 249 -12.76 13.13 -20.63
N ARG A 250 -11.92 13.02 -21.68
CA ARG A 250 -11.67 14.03 -22.74
C ARG A 250 -12.89 14.44 -23.59
N VAL A 251 -14.10 14.28 -23.09
CA VAL A 251 -15.32 14.81 -23.69
C VAL A 251 -15.35 16.33 -23.46
N GLU A 252 -15.66 17.07 -24.52
CA GLU A 252 -15.82 18.52 -24.63
C GLU A 252 -15.81 19.26 -23.26
N ILE A 253 -14.69 19.97 -23.00
CA ILE A 253 -14.42 20.61 -21.72
C ILE A 253 -15.34 21.83 -21.57
N LYS A 254 -16.52 21.60 -21.01
CA LYS A 254 -17.38 22.68 -20.50
C LYS A 254 -16.91 23.04 -19.10
N SER A 255 -16.94 24.34 -18.80
CA SER A 255 -16.69 24.83 -17.44
C SER A 255 -17.58 24.08 -16.47
N ARG A 256 -16.99 23.51 -15.42
CA ARG A 256 -17.71 22.70 -14.43
C ARG A 256 -17.06 22.81 -13.06
N THR A 257 -17.91 22.69 -12.05
CA THR A 257 -17.47 22.58 -10.66
C THR A 257 -17.39 21.09 -10.30
N ILE A 258 -16.25 20.64 -9.78
CA ILE A 258 -16.04 19.27 -9.31
C ILE A 258 -15.87 19.28 -7.81
N LEU A 259 -16.68 18.50 -7.11
CA LEU A 259 -16.44 18.14 -5.72
C LEU A 259 -15.75 16.79 -5.69
N THR A 260 -14.50 16.74 -5.21
CA THR A 260 -13.86 15.47 -4.85
C THR A 260 -14.12 15.19 -3.38
N VAL A 261 -14.61 13.98 -3.11
CA VAL A 261 -14.71 13.44 -1.76
C VAL A 261 -13.72 12.30 -1.66
N HIS A 262 -12.63 12.54 -0.93
CA HIS A 262 -11.62 11.53 -0.69
C HIS A 262 -11.79 11.01 0.74
N CYS A 263 -12.22 9.76 0.84
CA CYS A 263 -12.31 9.04 2.09
C CYS A 263 -11.32 7.87 2.06
N ASN A 264 -10.31 7.92 2.92
CA ASN A 264 -9.45 6.77 3.17
C ASN A 264 -9.54 6.36 4.64
N SER A 265 -8.64 5.48 5.08
CA SER A 265 -8.67 4.97 6.45
C SER A 265 -8.55 6.05 7.54
N ARG A 266 -7.99 7.22 7.19
CA ARG A 266 -7.57 8.28 8.15
C ARG A 266 -8.08 9.67 7.81
N VAL A 267 -8.43 9.92 6.56
CA VAL A 267 -8.72 11.25 6.03
C VAL A 267 -10.09 11.24 5.38
N LEU A 268 -10.90 12.23 5.77
CA LEU A 268 -11.99 12.69 4.95
C LEU A 268 -11.65 14.09 4.46
N ALA A 269 -11.40 14.20 3.17
CA ALA A 269 -11.15 15.46 2.50
C ALA A 269 -12.26 15.75 1.50
N PHE A 270 -12.69 17.01 1.50
CA PHE A 270 -13.59 17.58 0.52
C PHE A 270 -12.85 18.69 -0.18
N SER A 271 -12.75 18.61 -1.50
CA SER A 271 -12.12 19.64 -2.31
C SER A 271 -13.05 20.01 -3.46
N LEU A 272 -13.35 21.30 -3.56
CA LEU A 272 -14.19 21.89 -4.59
C LEU A 272 -13.30 22.63 -5.58
N PHE A 273 -13.32 22.16 -6.82
CA PHE A 273 -12.55 22.71 -7.92
C PHE A 273 -13.47 23.37 -8.94
N GLN A 274 -13.08 24.53 -9.45
CA GLN A 274 -13.64 25.10 -10.66
C GLN A 274 -12.69 24.80 -11.81
N ILE A 275 -13.18 24.07 -12.81
CA ILE A 275 -12.44 23.84 -14.05
C ILE A 275 -12.97 24.83 -15.07
N SER A 276 -12.06 25.63 -15.62
CA SER A 276 -12.37 26.53 -16.73
C SER A 276 -12.43 25.78 -18.07
N GLN A 277 -12.77 26.46 -19.17
CA GLN A 277 -12.63 25.86 -20.50
C GLN A 277 -11.17 25.54 -20.87
N ASP A 278 -10.21 26.24 -20.25
CA ASP A 278 -8.81 25.90 -20.35
C ASP A 278 -8.48 24.74 -19.38
N PRO A 279 -8.13 23.54 -19.90
CA PRO A 279 -7.78 22.37 -19.08
C PRO A 279 -6.56 22.59 -18.19
N HIS A 280 -5.75 23.62 -18.48
CA HIS A 280 -4.58 23.98 -17.70
C HIS A 280 -4.90 24.91 -16.53
N GLN A 281 -6.14 25.41 -16.45
CA GLN A 281 -6.60 26.28 -15.38
C GLN A 281 -7.61 25.52 -14.49
N LEU A 282 -7.05 24.84 -13.50
CA LEU A 282 -7.79 24.31 -12.35
C LEU A 282 -7.70 25.33 -11.20
N GLU A 283 -8.83 25.94 -10.84
CA GLU A 283 -8.91 26.80 -9.68
C GLU A 283 -9.48 26.02 -8.49
N ILE A 284 -8.77 26.07 -7.37
CA ILE A 284 -9.25 25.51 -6.11
C ILE A 284 -10.17 26.56 -5.48
N VAL A 285 -11.47 26.29 -5.48
CA VAL A 285 -12.47 27.21 -4.92
C VAL A 285 -12.50 27.07 -3.41
N TRP A 286 -12.47 25.83 -2.92
CA TRP A 286 -12.60 25.53 -1.51
C TRP A 286 -12.01 24.16 -1.20
N THR A 287 -11.37 24.03 -0.04
CA THR A 287 -10.97 22.74 0.51
C THR A 287 -11.35 22.72 1.98
N ALA A 288 -11.89 21.59 2.43
CA ALA A 288 -11.98 21.26 3.83
C ALA A 288 -11.45 19.85 4.03
N GLN A 289 -10.49 19.75 4.92
CA GLN A 289 -9.95 18.48 5.35
C GLN A 289 -10.27 18.30 6.81
N SER A 290 -10.88 17.17 7.13
CA SER A 290 -10.97 16.71 8.50
C SER A 290 -10.09 15.48 8.64
N LEU A 291 -9.16 15.55 9.60
CA LEU A 291 -8.52 14.38 10.15
C LEU A 291 -9.56 13.62 10.97
N ILE A 292 -10.44 12.90 10.26
CA ILE A 292 -11.39 12.01 10.91
C ILE A 292 -10.62 10.74 11.26
N HIS A 293 -9.95 10.82 12.41
CA HIS A 293 -9.55 9.65 13.17
C HIS A 293 -10.83 8.88 13.51
N GLY A 294 -11.31 8.00 12.62
CA GLY A 294 -12.50 7.24 12.94
C GLY A 294 -13.54 6.95 11.86
N ILE A 295 -13.39 7.29 10.57
CA ILE A 295 -14.36 6.70 9.61
C ILE A 295 -14.07 5.22 9.45
N TYR A 296 -12.91 4.87 8.90
CA TYR A 296 -12.54 3.46 8.83
C TYR A 296 -12.22 2.90 10.19
N ASP A 297 -11.58 3.67 11.08
CA ASP A 297 -11.28 3.19 12.41
C ASP A 297 -12.48 3.11 13.33
N GLY A 298 -13.40 4.05 13.29
CA GLY A 298 -14.66 3.97 14.02
C GLY A 298 -15.56 2.91 13.42
N PHE A 299 -15.57 2.73 12.09
CA PHE A 299 -16.23 1.59 11.46
C PHE A 299 -15.59 0.27 11.86
N ARG A 300 -14.26 0.18 11.84
CA ARG A 300 -13.48 -1.00 12.23
C ARG A 300 -13.68 -1.32 13.69
N ASP A 301 -13.62 -0.33 14.57
CA ASP A 301 -13.74 -0.50 16.01
C ASP A 301 -15.20 -0.78 16.38
N ALA A 302 -16.18 -0.19 15.69
CA ALA A 302 -17.59 -0.57 15.79
C ALA A 302 -17.81 -2.01 15.31
N LEU A 303 -17.21 -2.41 14.18
CA LEU A 303 -17.28 -3.77 13.64
C LEU A 303 -16.60 -4.78 14.57
N LEU A 304 -15.43 -4.46 15.12
CA LEU A 304 -14.72 -5.27 16.10
C LEU A 304 -15.53 -5.42 17.37
N LYS A 305 -16.06 -4.32 17.92
CA LYS A 305 -16.97 -4.34 19.08
C LYS A 305 -18.20 -5.20 18.80
N PHE A 306 -18.82 -5.05 17.62
CA PHE A 306 -19.94 -5.87 17.20
C PHE A 306 -19.56 -7.35 17.13
N CYS A 307 -18.44 -7.70 16.48
CA CYS A 307 -17.97 -9.08 16.36
C CYS A 307 -17.65 -9.70 17.73
N VAL A 308 -16.97 -8.97 18.61
CA VAL A 308 -16.65 -9.42 19.97
C VAL A 308 -17.92 -9.62 20.79
N ASN A 309 -18.89 -8.70 20.69
CA ASN A 309 -20.16 -8.81 21.39
C ASN A 309 -20.99 -9.98 20.86
N LYS A 310 -21.08 -10.18 19.54
CA LYS A 310 -21.76 -11.33 18.95
C LYS A 310 -21.08 -12.64 19.31
N PHE A 311 -19.76 -12.68 19.30
CA PHE A 311 -19.02 -13.86 19.74
C PHE A 311 -19.29 -14.20 21.21
N ARG A 312 -19.29 -13.20 22.10
CA ARG A 312 -19.66 -13.39 23.52
C ARG A 312 -21.10 -13.89 23.68
N GLN A 313 -22.03 -13.32 22.93
CA GLN A 313 -23.44 -13.74 22.93
C GLN A 313 -23.58 -15.20 22.52
N TYR A 314 -23.04 -15.59 21.36
CA TYR A 314 -23.06 -16.98 20.90
C TYR A 314 -22.42 -17.93 21.92
N PHE A 315 -21.31 -17.51 22.52
CA PHE A 315 -20.62 -18.31 23.51
C PHE A 315 -21.45 -18.48 24.80
N GLN A 316 -22.23 -17.47 25.22
CA GLN A 316 -23.13 -17.56 26.37
C GLN A 316 -24.35 -18.44 26.08
N GLU A 317 -24.96 -18.30 24.90
CA GLU A 317 -26.09 -19.13 24.45
C GLU A 317 -25.68 -20.62 24.42
N ASP A 318 -24.50 -20.91 23.88
CA ASP A 318 -23.95 -22.28 23.78
C ASP A 318 -23.59 -22.89 25.15
N LEU A 319 -23.10 -22.08 26.10
CA LEU A 319 -22.88 -22.53 27.48
C LEU A 319 -24.19 -22.89 28.19
N GLN A 320 -25.26 -22.14 27.93
CA GLN A 320 -26.58 -22.39 28.49
C GLN A 320 -27.21 -23.65 27.87
N GLU A 321 -27.11 -23.84 26.55
CA GLU A 321 -27.66 -25.00 25.84
C GLU A 321 -27.01 -26.32 26.30
N HIS A 322 -25.75 -26.28 26.72
CA HIS A 322 -25.00 -27.47 27.11
C HIS A 322 -24.78 -27.64 28.62
N ASP A 323 -25.46 -26.86 29.45
CA ASP A 323 -25.31 -26.82 30.93
C ASP A 323 -23.84 -26.78 31.38
N LEU A 324 -23.02 -26.05 30.62
CA LEU A 324 -21.59 -25.95 30.86
C LEU A 324 -21.34 -24.83 31.86
N LYS A 325 -20.98 -25.20 33.09
CA LYS A 325 -20.62 -24.23 34.14
C LYS A 325 -19.31 -23.47 33.88
N LYS A 326 -18.52 -23.86 32.88
CA LYS A 326 -17.23 -23.23 32.54
C LYS A 326 -16.97 -23.22 31.02
N PRO A 327 -16.25 -22.19 30.51
CA PRO A 327 -15.82 -22.13 29.12
C PRO A 327 -15.00 -23.37 28.75
N VAL A 328 -15.46 -24.12 27.74
CA VAL A 328 -14.67 -25.20 27.14
C VAL A 328 -13.67 -24.57 26.17
N PRO A 329 -12.35 -24.84 26.27
CA PRO A 329 -11.37 -24.27 25.36
C PRO A 329 -11.67 -24.63 23.90
N LEU A 330 -11.57 -23.64 23.01
CA LEU A 330 -11.93 -23.71 21.57
C LEU A 330 -11.41 -24.95 20.81
N ARG A 331 -10.28 -25.52 21.23
CA ARG A 331 -9.73 -26.75 20.63
C ARG A 331 -10.62 -27.99 20.85
N CYS A 332 -11.31 -28.08 22.00
CA CYS A 332 -12.18 -29.21 22.31
C CYS A 332 -13.56 -29.10 21.62
N TRP A 333 -13.97 -27.88 21.26
CA TRP A 333 -15.28 -27.58 20.67
C TRP A 333 -15.45 -28.18 19.27
N ARG A 334 -14.40 -28.11 18.45
CA ARG A 334 -14.40 -28.65 17.08
C ARG A 334 -14.48 -30.18 17.04
N VAL A 335 -13.87 -30.85 18.02
CA VAL A 335 -13.85 -32.31 18.13
C VAL A 335 -15.23 -32.83 18.51
N LYS A 336 -15.85 -32.27 19.56
CA LYS A 336 -17.20 -32.68 20.01
C LYS A 336 -18.28 -32.45 18.95
N LYS A 337 -18.27 -31.31 18.25
CA LYS A 337 -19.28 -31.01 17.21
C LYS A 337 -19.14 -31.97 16.01
N LEU A 338 -17.92 -32.30 15.60
CA LEU A 338 -17.67 -33.29 14.55
C LEU A 338 -18.04 -34.71 14.98
N GLU A 339 -17.80 -35.08 16.25
CA GLU A 339 -18.23 -36.38 16.79
C GLU A 339 -19.74 -36.51 16.88
N ASN A 340 -20.44 -35.45 17.30
CA ASN A 340 -21.91 -35.45 17.36
C ASN A 340 -22.54 -35.51 15.97
N LEU A 341 -22.02 -34.76 15.00
CA LEU A 341 -22.46 -34.86 13.60
C LEU A 341 -22.17 -36.23 12.99
N ARG A 342 -21.03 -36.86 13.33
CA ARG A 342 -20.72 -38.24 12.91
C ARG A 342 -21.68 -39.25 13.51
N LYS A 343 -22.06 -39.10 14.79
CA LYS A 343 -23.03 -39.98 15.44
C LYS A 343 -24.44 -39.83 14.87
N GLN A 344 -24.85 -38.61 14.55
CA GLN A 344 -26.14 -38.35 13.89
C GLN A 344 -26.20 -38.95 12.48
N ASN A 345 -25.11 -38.87 11.71
CA ASN A 345 -25.05 -39.43 10.35
C ASN A 345 -24.78 -40.94 10.31
N ALA A 346 -24.36 -41.56 11.41
CA ALA A 346 -24.18 -43.01 11.51
C ALA A 346 -25.45 -43.77 11.92
N GLY A 347 -26.52 -43.04 12.28
CA GLY A 347 -27.82 -43.59 12.66
C GLY A 347 -28.87 -43.53 11.54
N THR A 348 -28.50 -43.09 10.35
CA THR A 348 -29.27 -43.12 9.09
C THR A 348 -28.53 -43.99 8.10
#